data_AF-A0AAV5Z9Z8-F1
#
_entry.id   AF-A0AAV5Z9Z8-F1
#
_cell.length_a   1.000
_cell.length_b   1.000
_cell.length_c   1.000
_cell.angle_alpha   90.00
_cell.angle_beta   90.00
_cell.angle_gamma   90.00
#
_symmetry.space_group_name_H-M   'P 1'
#
loop_
_entity.id
_entity.type
_entity.pdbx_description
1 polymer ?
#
loop_
_entity_poly.entity_id
_entity_poly.type
_entity_poly.pdbx_seq_one_letter_code
_entity_poly.pdbx_strand_id
1 'polypeptide(L)'
;MTPYVTIALTSLVAYLFAVKRLGLRPAALPPALGRLADLVGTGAIFALVNLAAAAGFVLGLRALTGRFLSLYALDDGVWLIVSMLQGWLWRLWRDARPPAA
;
A
#
# COMPACT_ATOMS: atom_id res chain seq x y z
N MET A 1 4.21 18.42 22.08
CA MET A 1 4.31 16.95 22.13
C MET A 1 4.70 16.45 20.75
N THR A 2 5.71 15.59 20.63
CA THR A 2 6.18 15.10 19.33
C THR A 2 5.15 14.16 18.70
N PRO A 3 4.98 14.13 17.36
CA PRO A 3 3.96 13.33 16.68
C PRO A 3 4.05 11.83 17.04
N TYR A 4 5.27 11.34 17.32
CA TYR A 4 5.51 9.96 17.75
C TYR A 4 4.79 9.58 19.06
N VAL A 5 4.71 10.50 20.02
CA VAL A 5 4.03 10.26 21.30
C VAL A 5 2.53 10.10 21.07
N THR A 6 1.94 10.94 20.22
CA THR A 6 0.52 10.84 19.85
C THR A 6 0.23 9.51 19.14
N ILE A 7 1.08 9.10 18.20
CA ILE A 7 0.94 7.82 17.49
C ILE A 7 1.06 6.63 18.45
N ALA A 8 2.03 6.66 19.38
CA ALA A 8 2.20 5.60 20.37
C ALA A 8 0.98 5.50 21.29
N LEU A 9 0.46 6.65 21.76
CA LEU A 9 -0.67 6.68 22.68
C LEU A 9 -1.97 6.22 21.99
N THR A 10 -2.23 6.70 20.78
CA THR A 10 -3.41 6.27 19.99
C THR A 10 -3.34 4.78 19.64
N SER A 11 -2.16 4.27 19.27
CA SER A 11 -1.94 2.83 19.04
C SER A 11 -2.17 2.00 20.30
N LEU A 12 -1.69 2.47 21.46
CA LEU A 12 -1.89 1.81 22.75
C LEU A 12 -3.37 1.78 23.14
N VAL A 13 -4.09 2.90 22.98
CA VAL A 13 -5.53 2.98 23.27
C VAL A 13 -6.30 2.03 22.35
N ALA A 14 -5.99 2.01 21.05
CA ALA A 14 -6.61 1.08 20.10
C ALA A 14 -6.32 -0.38 20.46
N TYR A 15 -5.08 -0.71 20.84
CA TYR A 15 -4.70 -2.04 21.30
C TYR A 15 -5.47 -2.47 22.56
N LEU A 16 -5.51 -1.60 23.58
CA LEU A 16 -6.23 -1.89 24.83
C LEU A 16 -7.73 -2.06 24.58
N PHE A 17 -8.33 -1.25 23.71
CA PHE A 17 -9.72 -1.40 23.32
C PHE A 17 -9.96 -2.72 22.58
N ALA A 18 -9.12 -3.07 21.61
CA ALA A 18 -9.18 -4.33 20.89
C ALA A 18 -9.13 -5.56 21.81
N VAL A 19 -8.20 -5.58 22.77
CA VAL A 19 -8.04 -6.71 23.68
C VAL A 19 -9.14 -6.75 24.74
N LYS A 20 -9.42 -5.62 25.39
CA LYS A 20 -10.33 -5.57 26.55
C LYS A 20 -11.81 -5.49 26.19
N ARG A 21 -12.16 -4.91 25.03
CA ARG A 21 -13.56 -4.69 24.62
C ARG A 21 -13.99 -5.59 23.47
N LEU A 22 -13.10 -5.85 22.51
CA LEU A 22 -13.43 -6.67 21.34
C LEU A 22 -13.02 -8.15 21.51
N GLY A 23 -12.34 -8.50 22.61
CA GLY A 23 -11.92 -9.88 22.88
C GLY A 23 -10.84 -10.39 21.93
N LEU A 24 -10.15 -9.51 21.20
CA LEU A 24 -9.08 -9.91 20.29
C LEU A 24 -7.89 -10.46 21.08
N ARG A 25 -7.38 -11.62 20.65
CA ARG A 25 -6.26 -12.29 21.31
C ARG A 25 -4.95 -11.57 20.98
N PRO A 26 -4.13 -11.17 21.97
CA PRO A 26 -2.82 -10.57 21.72
C PRO A 26 -1.91 -11.46 20.85
N ALA A 27 -2.01 -12.78 21.01
CA ALA A 27 -1.26 -13.76 20.21
C ALA A 27 -1.62 -13.74 18.71
N ALA A 28 -2.73 -13.13 18.31
CA ALA A 28 -3.10 -12.94 16.90
C ALA A 28 -2.41 -11.72 16.27
N LEU A 29 -1.71 -10.90 17.04
CA LEU A 29 -1.07 -9.69 16.53
C LEU A 29 0.12 -9.98 15.60
N PRO A 30 1.07 -10.89 15.90
CA PRO A 30 2.15 -11.22 14.97
C PRO A 30 1.70 -11.71 13.59
N PRO A 31 0.76 -12.68 13.45
CA PRO A 31 0.28 -13.07 12.12
C PRO A 31 -0.51 -11.96 11.42
N ALA A 32 -1.19 -11.07 12.15
CA ALA A 32 -1.83 -9.90 11.57
C ALA A 32 -0.81 -8.89 11.00
N LEU A 33 0.32 -8.68 11.68
CA LEU A 33 1.42 -7.87 11.17
C LEU A 33 2.04 -8.48 9.91
N GLY A 34 2.18 -9.80 9.85
CA GLY A 34 2.61 -10.51 8.64
C GLY A 34 1.68 -10.24 7.45
N ARG A 35 0.35 -10.33 7.67
CA ARG A 35 -0.63 -9.98 6.63
C ARG A 35 -0.58 -8.51 6.23
N LEU A 36 -0.31 -7.60 7.17
CA LEU A 36 -0.14 -6.18 6.86
C LEU A 36 1.11 -5.96 5.99
N ALA A 37 2.24 -6.61 6.32
CA ALA A 37 3.45 -6.54 5.53
C ALA A 37 3.24 -7.07 4.11
N ASP A 38 2.50 -8.17 3.96
CA ASP A 38 2.07 -8.71 2.67
C ASP A 38 1.26 -7.70 1.84
N LEU A 39 0.32 -6.99 2.47
CA LEU A 39 -0.50 -5.97 1.81
C LEU A 39 0.36 -4.79 1.37
N VAL A 40 1.23 -4.29 2.25
CA VAL A 40 2.19 -3.22 1.94
C VAL A 40 3.11 -3.65 0.79
N GLY A 41 3.64 -4.88 0.83
CA GLY A 41 4.48 -5.43 -0.22
C GLY A 41 3.77 -5.53 -1.57
N THR A 42 2.51 -5.98 -1.56
CA THR A 42 1.69 -6.04 -2.79
C THR A 42 1.45 -4.64 -3.35
N GLY A 43 1.14 -3.66 -2.50
CA GLY A 43 1.03 -2.26 -2.90
C GLY A 43 2.35 -1.71 -3.47
N ALA A 44 3.48 -2.05 -2.85
CA ALA A 44 4.81 -1.61 -3.29
C ALA A 44 5.17 -2.18 -4.66
N ILE A 45 4.79 -3.44 -4.95
CA ILE A 45 4.96 -4.03 -6.28
C ILE A 45 4.17 -3.23 -7.33
N PHE A 46 2.91 -2.88 -7.05
CA PHE A 46 2.12 -2.04 -7.95
C PHE A 46 2.74 -0.65 -8.13
N ALA A 47 3.28 -0.05 -7.07
CA ALA A 47 3.99 1.21 -7.17
C ALA A 47 5.21 1.08 -8.09
N LEU A 48 6.01 0.01 -7.98
CA LEU A 48 7.14 -0.19 -8.89
C LEU A 48 6.71 -0.43 -10.34
N VAL A 49 5.66 -1.23 -10.55
CA VAL A 49 5.13 -1.54 -11.89
C VAL A 49 4.58 -0.29 -12.56
N ASN A 50 3.77 0.49 -11.85
CA ASN A 50 3.26 1.75 -12.37
C ASN A 50 4.41 2.70 -12.72
N LEU A 51 5.51 2.67 -11.94
CA LEU A 51 6.61 3.64 -12.10
C LEU A 51 7.34 3.33 -13.38
N ALA A 52 7.65 2.04 -13.57
CA ALA A 52 8.23 1.53 -14.79
C ALA A 52 7.32 1.80 -15.99
N ALA A 53 6.01 1.58 -15.88
CA ALA A 53 5.06 1.82 -16.95
C ALA A 53 4.99 3.31 -17.35
N ALA A 54 4.91 4.20 -16.36
CA ALA A 54 4.86 5.64 -16.58
C ALA A 54 6.17 6.18 -17.14
N ALA A 55 7.32 5.73 -16.62
CA ALA A 55 8.64 6.07 -17.15
C ALA A 55 8.78 5.60 -18.61
N GLY A 56 8.40 4.35 -18.89
CA GLY A 56 8.39 3.80 -20.24
C GLY A 56 7.51 4.60 -21.21
N PHE A 57 6.31 4.98 -20.77
CA PHE A 57 5.40 5.82 -21.55
C PHE A 57 6.00 7.19 -21.87
N VAL A 58 6.56 7.88 -20.86
CA VAL A 58 7.20 9.19 -21.04
C VAL A 58 8.40 9.09 -21.98
N LEU A 59 9.26 8.08 -21.82
CA LEU A 59 10.40 7.85 -22.70
C LEU A 59 9.96 7.55 -24.14
N GLY A 60 8.90 6.75 -24.31
CA GLY A 60 8.31 6.47 -25.62
C GLY A 60 7.78 7.73 -26.30
N LEU A 61 7.04 8.57 -25.57
CA LEU A 61 6.56 9.85 -26.10
C LEU A 61 7.70 10.80 -26.46
N ARG A 62 8.75 10.86 -25.64
CA ARG A 62 9.95 11.66 -25.93
C ARG A 62 10.62 11.17 -27.23
N ALA A 63 10.76 9.86 -27.41
CA ALA A 63 11.34 9.28 -28.61
C ALA A 63 10.51 9.58 -29.87
N LEU A 64 9.17 9.55 -29.77
CA LEU A 64 8.27 9.80 -30.90
C LEU A 64 8.10 11.28 -31.25
N THR A 65 8.12 12.16 -30.25
CA THR A 65 7.78 13.59 -30.44
C THR A 65 8.98 14.53 -30.43
N GLY A 66 10.15 14.06 -29.96
CA GLY A 66 11.34 14.90 -29.75
C GLY A 66 11.17 15.97 -28.66
N ARG A 67 10.03 15.98 -27.93
CA ARG A 67 9.74 16.97 -26.89
C ARG A 67 10.09 16.42 -25.51
N PHE A 68 10.60 17.27 -24.64
CA PHE A 68 10.84 16.91 -23.24
C PHE A 68 9.53 16.92 -22.45
N LEU A 69 8.98 15.74 -22.13
CA LEU A 69 7.90 15.60 -21.16
C LEU A 69 8.49 15.37 -19.77
N SER A 70 8.19 16.24 -18.80
CA SER A 70 8.73 16.11 -17.44
C SER A 70 8.15 14.90 -16.70
N LEU A 71 9.01 14.14 -16.00
CA LEU A 71 8.61 13.05 -15.11
C LEU A 71 8.06 13.56 -13.77
N TYR A 72 8.20 14.86 -13.47
CA TYR A 72 7.74 15.45 -12.21
C TYR A 72 6.23 15.34 -11.98
N ALA A 73 5.44 15.10 -13.02
CA ALA A 73 4.01 14.80 -12.87
C ALA A 73 3.76 13.46 -12.15
N LEU A 74 4.78 12.62 -12.00
CA LEU A 74 4.73 11.34 -11.28
C LEU A 74 5.15 11.47 -9.81
N ASP A 75 5.65 12.64 -9.40
CA ASP A 75 6.07 12.93 -8.02
C ASP A 75 4.89 13.43 -7.16
N ASP A 76 3.72 12.82 -7.34
CA ASP A 76 2.53 13.13 -6.55
C ASP A 76 2.26 11.98 -5.56
N GLY A 77 2.08 12.31 -4.28
CA GLY A 77 1.68 11.34 -3.26
C GLY A 77 0.40 10.58 -3.60
N VAL A 78 -0.49 11.18 -4.41
CA VAL A 78 -1.68 10.50 -4.98
C VAL A 78 -1.29 9.21 -5.68
N TRP A 79 -0.17 9.21 -6.39
CA TRP A 79 0.26 8.09 -7.20
C TRP A 79 0.69 6.89 -6.35
N LEU A 80 1.38 7.15 -5.22
CA LEU A 80 1.69 6.13 -4.22
C LEU A 80 0.41 5.56 -3.61
N ILE A 81 -0.54 6.43 -3.24
CA ILE A 81 -1.83 6.02 -2.65
C ILE A 81 -2.60 5.11 -3.63
N VAL A 82 -2.73 5.52 -4.89
CA VAL A 82 -3.42 4.73 -5.93
C VAL A 82 -2.74 3.38 -6.12
N SER A 83 -1.40 3.35 -6.15
CA SER A 83 -0.64 2.11 -6.29
C SER A 83 -0.85 1.14 -5.11
N MET A 84 -0.91 1.67 -3.88
CA MET A 84 -1.25 0.88 -2.70
C MET A 84 -2.66 0.29 -2.81
N LEU A 85 -3.64 1.14 -3.15
CA LEU A 85 -5.03 0.70 -3.31
C LEU A 85 -5.18 -0.38 -4.39
N GLN A 86 -4.48 -0.25 -5.52
CA GLN A 86 -4.47 -1.27 -6.57
C GLN A 86 -3.90 -2.60 -6.07
N GLY A 87 -2.77 -2.56 -5.36
CA GLY A 87 -2.17 -3.77 -4.78
C GLY A 87 -3.07 -4.45 -3.74
N TRP A 88 -3.71 -3.66 -2.87
CA TRP A 88 -4.64 -4.19 -1.88
C TRP A 88 -5.90 -4.77 -2.52
N LEU A 89 -6.49 -4.06 -3.49
CA LEU A 89 -7.66 -4.54 -4.24
C LEU A 89 -7.34 -5.83 -4.98
N TRP A 90 -6.18 -5.90 -5.65
CA TRP A 90 -5.70 -7.11 -6.31
C TRP A 90 -5.58 -8.27 -5.33
N ARG A 91 -4.98 -8.05 -4.15
CA ARG A 91 -4.82 -9.08 -3.13
C ARG A 91 -6.17 -9.60 -2.64
N LEU A 92 -7.08 -8.68 -2.30
CA LEU A 92 -8.43 -9.02 -1.84
C LEU A 92 -9.21 -9.78 -2.92
N TRP A 93 -9.10 -9.37 -4.18
CA TRP A 93 -9.76 -10.03 -5.30
C TRP A 93 -9.18 -11.43 -5.57
N ARG A 94 -7.86 -11.61 -5.45
CA ARG A 94 -7.19 -12.91 -5.56
C ARG A 94 -7.63 -13.87 -4.45
N ASP A 95 -7.72 -13.37 -3.22
CA ASP A 95 -8.09 -14.17 -2.04
C ASP A 95 -9.59 -14.52 -2.02
N ALA A 96 -10.43 -13.79 -2.78
CA ALA A 96 -11.85 -14.08 -2.95
C ALA A 96 -12.15 -15.22 -3.96
N ARG A 97 -11.14 -15.80 -4.60
CA ARG A 97 -11.35 -16.91 -5.55
C ARG A 97 -11.86 -18.15 -4.80
N PRO A 98 -12.97 -18.79 -5.25
CA PRO A 98 -13.45 -20.02 -4.65
C PRO A 98 -12.41 -21.15 -4.80
N PRO A 99 -12.35 -22.10 -3.86
CA PRO A 99 -11.48 -23.27 -4.01
C PRO A 99 -11.82 -23.99 -5.30
N ALA A 100 -10.79 -24.38 -6.06
CA ALA A 100 -10.97 -25.18 -7.28
C ALA A 100 -11.70 -26.48 -6.89
N ALA A 101 -12.82 -26.73 -7.55
CA ALA A 101 -13.64 -27.93 -7.38
C ALA A 101 -12.92 -29.19 -7.90
#